data_AF-A0A554K7A8-F1
#
_entry.id   AF-A0A554K7A8-F1
#
_cell.length_a   1.000
_cell.length_b   1.000
_cell.length_c   1.000
_cell.angle_alpha   90.00
_cell.angle_beta   90.00
_cell.angle_gamma   90.00
#
_symmetry.space_group_name_H-M   'P 1'
#
loop_
_entity.id
_entity.type
_entity.pdbx_description
1 polymer ?
#
loop_
_entity_poly.entity_id
_entity_poly.type
_entity_poly.pdbx_seq_one_letter_code
_entity_poly.pdbx_strand_id
1 'polypeptide(L)'
;MIYMKKIIKKLIPIKLKDSLRQSFYWYGIFPKRKITIINQFHALYYDDGLRFGRNTWRNTFWFGVPLKKCPLDLWIYQELLYKIKPDVVVECGTAYGG
;
A
#
# COMPACT_ATOMS: atom_id res chain seq x y z
N MET A 1 -6.07 8.79 36.08
CA MET A 1 -5.54 8.90 34.69
C MET A 1 -5.35 10.35 34.19
N ILE A 2 -5.29 11.36 35.07
CA ILE A 2 -5.10 12.78 34.69
C ILE A 2 -3.65 13.24 34.98
N TYR A 3 -3.02 12.71 36.04
CA TYR A 3 -1.64 13.04 36.42
C TYR A 3 -0.57 12.51 35.44
N MET A 4 -0.73 11.28 34.91
CA MET A 4 0.20 10.73 33.90
C MET A 4 0.27 11.56 32.61
N LYS A 5 -0.81 12.25 32.22
CA LYS A 5 -0.84 13.08 31.00
C LYS A 5 0.05 14.32 31.09
N LYS A 6 0.31 14.83 32.30
CA LYS A 6 1.17 16.01 32.52
C LYS A 6 2.66 15.65 32.43
N ILE A 7 3.06 14.48 32.94
CA ILE A 7 4.47 14.01 32.95
C ILE A 7 4.93 13.65 31.53
N ILE A 8 4.09 12.93 30.77
CA ILE A 8 4.37 12.52 29.38
C ILE A 8 4.58 13.74 28.46
N LYS A 9 3.89 14.86 28.71
CA LYS A 9 4.07 16.08 27.91
C LYS A 9 5.43 16.75 28.10
N LYS A 10 6.12 16.50 29.21
CA LYS A 10 7.37 17.18 29.61
C LYS A 10 8.64 16.42 29.17
N LEU A 11 8.52 15.14 28.83
CA LEU A 11 9.65 14.24 28.52
C LEU A 11 9.75 13.84 27.04
N ILE A 12 8.78 14.20 26.19
CA ILE A 12 8.74 13.77 24.78
C ILE A 12 9.15 14.92 23.84
N PRO A 13 10.20 14.75 23.03
CA PRO A 13 10.62 15.77 22.06
C PRO A 13 9.50 16.04 21.04
N ILE A 14 9.36 17.29 20.60
CA ILE A 14 8.29 17.77 19.71
C ILE A 14 8.11 16.90 18.46
N LYS A 15 9.20 16.45 17.83
CA LYS A 15 9.17 15.52 16.69
C LYS A 15 8.47 14.19 16.97
N LEU A 16 8.59 13.64 18.19
CA LEU A 16 7.90 12.40 18.56
C LEU A 16 6.41 12.66 18.83
N LYS A 17 6.06 13.84 19.35
CA LYS A 17 4.66 14.23 19.59
C LYS A 17 3.88 14.34 18.28
N ASP A 18 4.47 14.90 17.23
CA ASP A 18 3.82 15.03 15.93
C ASP A 18 3.68 13.68 15.23
N SER A 19 4.69 12.81 15.34
CA SER A 19 4.64 11.42 14.86
C SER A 19 3.57 10.59 15.57
N LEU A 20 3.52 10.64 16.90
CA LEU A 20 2.53 9.93 17.69
C LEU A 20 1.11 10.49 17.47
N ARG A 21 0.96 11.81 17.32
CA ARG A 21 -0.34 12.44 17.05
C ARG A 21 -0.86 12.10 15.66
N GLN A 22 0.00 12.11 14.63
CA GLN A 22 -0.39 11.62 13.31
C GLN A 22 -0.77 10.14 13.36
N SER A 23 0.08 9.30 13.94
CA SER A 23 -0.18 7.86 14.05
C SER A 23 -1.51 7.57 14.79
N PHE A 24 -1.81 8.28 15.88
CA PHE A 24 -3.08 8.14 16.60
C PHE A 24 -4.30 8.66 15.83
N TYR A 25 -4.18 9.74 15.06
CA TYR A 25 -5.26 10.25 14.20
C TYR A 25 -5.56 9.29 13.04
N TRP A 26 -4.50 8.77 12.39
CA TRP A 26 -4.61 7.82 11.29
C TRP A 26 -5.18 6.46 11.72
N TYR A 27 -4.87 5.99 12.94
CA TYR A 27 -5.37 4.71 13.47
C TYR A 27 -6.69 4.82 14.26
N GLY A 28 -6.96 5.97 14.88
CA GLY A 28 -8.08 6.11 15.83
C GLY A 28 -9.41 6.54 15.21
N ILE A 29 -9.41 7.25 14.08
CA ILE A 29 -10.63 7.88 13.56
C ILE A 29 -11.36 7.00 12.52
N PHE A 30 -10.65 6.15 11.76
CA PHE A 30 -11.25 5.36 10.67
C PHE A 30 -10.67 3.95 10.45
N PRO A 31 -10.23 3.16 11.46
CA PRO A 31 -9.53 1.90 11.21
C PRO A 31 -10.40 0.87 10.47
N LYS A 32 -11.67 0.69 10.88
CA LYS A 32 -12.61 -0.22 10.20
C LYS A 32 -12.98 0.27 8.80
N ARG A 33 -13.18 1.58 8.62
CA ARG A 33 -13.54 2.19 7.33
C ARG A 33 -12.39 2.10 6.32
N LYS A 34 -11.14 2.28 6.76
CA LYS A 34 -9.95 2.20 5.91
C LYS A 34 -9.79 0.80 5.30
N ILE A 35 -9.86 -0.25 6.13
CA ILE A 35 -9.73 -1.64 5.66
C ILE A 35 -10.85 -1.96 4.69
N THR A 36 -12.09 -1.55 4.97
CA THR A 36 -13.21 -1.75 4.05
C THR A 36 -12.98 -1.07 2.69
N ILE A 37 -12.50 0.17 2.67
CA ILE A 37 -12.19 0.89 1.41
C ILE A 37 -11.09 0.18 0.63
N ILE A 38 -10.03 -0.26 1.31
CA ILE A 38 -8.93 -1.01 0.69
C ILE A 38 -9.45 -2.31 0.07
N ASN A 39 -10.27 -3.06 0.80
CA ASN A 39 -10.86 -4.31 0.31
C ASN A 39 -11.79 -4.07 -0.87
N GLN A 40 -12.61 -3.01 -0.82
CA GLN A 40 -13.47 -2.61 -1.94
C GLN A 40 -12.66 -2.22 -3.17
N PHE A 41 -11.55 -1.51 -3.00
CA PHE A 41 -10.63 -1.21 -4.08
C PHE A 41 -10.02 -2.48 -4.69
N HIS A 42 -9.54 -3.42 -3.87
CA HIS A 42 -9.01 -4.69 -4.39
C HIS A 42 -10.06 -5.50 -5.14
N ALA A 43 -11.27 -5.60 -4.60
CA ALA A 43 -12.38 -6.26 -5.29
C ALA A 43 -12.71 -5.56 -6.62
N LEU A 44 -12.74 -4.23 -6.65
CA LEU A 44 -12.93 -3.50 -7.90
C LEU A 44 -11.76 -3.72 -8.87
N TYR A 45 -10.52 -3.73 -8.40
CA TYR A 45 -9.37 -3.87 -9.29
C TYR A 45 -9.29 -5.27 -9.92
N TYR A 46 -9.54 -6.33 -9.12
CA TYR A 46 -9.37 -7.72 -9.54
C TYR A 46 -10.67 -8.38 -10.06
N ASP A 47 -11.84 -7.98 -9.55
CA ASP A 47 -13.11 -8.68 -9.81
C ASP A 47 -14.08 -7.92 -10.73
N ASP A 48 -13.80 -6.66 -11.10
CA ASP A 48 -14.65 -5.83 -11.99
C ASP A 48 -14.89 -6.49 -13.36
N GLY A 49 -13.95 -7.33 -13.79
CA GLY A 49 -14.04 -8.09 -15.04
C GLY A 49 -15.16 -9.11 -15.08
N LEU A 50 -15.49 -9.70 -13.93
CA LEU A 50 -16.54 -10.72 -13.81
C LEU A 50 -17.93 -10.09 -13.69
N ARG A 51 -18.03 -8.85 -13.18
CA ARG A 51 -19.31 -8.22 -12.84
C ARG A 51 -19.76 -7.14 -13.82
N PHE A 52 -18.82 -6.45 -14.45
CA PHE A 52 -19.11 -5.26 -15.28
C PHE A 52 -18.47 -5.33 -16.67
N GLY A 53 -17.87 -6.47 -17.04
CA GLY A 53 -17.24 -6.69 -18.34
C GLY A 53 -15.93 -5.93 -18.56
N ARG A 54 -15.37 -5.29 -17.52
CA ARG A 54 -14.13 -4.51 -17.57
C ARG A 54 -13.02 -5.20 -16.78
N ASN A 55 -11.99 -5.70 -17.45
CA ASN A 55 -10.89 -6.38 -16.77
C ASN A 55 -9.74 -5.42 -16.46
N THR A 56 -9.87 -4.55 -15.44
CA THR A 56 -8.83 -3.56 -15.09
C THR A 56 -7.44 -4.19 -14.94
N TRP A 57 -7.29 -5.21 -14.06
CA TRP A 57 -6.00 -5.88 -13.84
C TRP A 57 -5.50 -6.74 -15.02
N ARG A 58 -6.36 -7.09 -16.00
CA ARG A 58 -5.93 -7.84 -17.19
C ARG A 58 -5.63 -6.93 -18.37
N ASN A 59 -6.02 -5.65 -18.29
CA ASN A 59 -5.84 -4.63 -19.31
C ASN A 59 -4.72 -3.66 -18.94
N THR A 60 -3.64 -4.20 -18.39
CA THR A 60 -2.41 -3.49 -18.06
C THR A 60 -1.28 -4.09 -18.88
N PHE A 61 -0.42 -3.24 -19.43
CA PHE A 61 0.64 -3.64 -20.35
C PHE A 61 1.94 -2.93 -20.04
N TRP A 62 3.06 -3.65 -20.18
CA TRP A 62 4.40 -3.10 -20.14
C TRP A 62 5.02 -3.19 -21.53
N PHE A 63 5.20 -2.04 -22.19
CA PHE A 63 5.62 -1.96 -23.60
C PHE A 63 4.84 -2.89 -24.55
N GLY A 64 3.52 -3.02 -24.32
CA GLY A 64 2.64 -3.88 -25.10
C GLY A 64 2.58 -5.34 -24.63
N VAL A 65 3.42 -5.77 -23.69
CA VAL A 65 3.37 -7.10 -23.09
C VAL A 65 2.32 -7.12 -21.96
N PRO A 66 1.39 -8.09 -21.91
CA PRO A 66 0.39 -8.16 -20.86
C PRO A 66 1.02 -8.31 -19.47
N LEU A 67 0.64 -7.43 -18.56
CA LEU A 67 1.14 -7.37 -17.20
C LEU A 67 0.00 -7.65 -16.21
N LYS A 68 0.24 -8.55 -15.25
CA LYS A 68 -0.77 -8.99 -14.26
C LYS A 68 -0.58 -8.44 -12.84
N LYS A 69 0.49 -7.66 -12.62
CA LYS A 69 0.75 -6.99 -11.35
C LYS A 69 -0.01 -5.65 -11.30
N CYS A 70 -0.38 -5.16 -10.13
CA CYS A 70 -0.93 -3.81 -10.02
C CYS A 70 0.18 -2.78 -10.32
N PRO A 71 -0.03 -1.74 -11.15
CA PRO A 71 0.97 -0.73 -11.43
C PRO A 71 1.56 -0.05 -10.19
N LEU A 72 0.76 0.12 -9.13
CA LEU A 72 1.24 0.69 -7.87
C LEU A 72 2.19 -0.25 -7.12
N ASP A 73 2.01 -1.57 -7.23
CA ASP A 73 2.94 -2.54 -6.66
C ASP A 73 4.28 -2.50 -7.40
N LEU A 74 4.25 -2.29 -8.72
CA LEU A 74 5.46 -2.15 -9.53
C LEU A 74 6.27 -0.91 -9.17
N TRP A 75 5.62 0.18 -8.74
CA TRP A 75 6.32 1.36 -8.26
C TRP A 75 7.12 1.04 -7.00
N ILE A 76 6.53 0.29 -6.07
CA ILE A 76 7.24 -0.18 -4.89
C ILE A 76 8.40 -1.10 -5.28
N TYR A 77 8.22 -1.96 -6.28
CA TYR A 77 9.30 -2.80 -6.79
C TYR A 77 10.43 -1.94 -7.37
N GLN A 78 10.13 -0.90 -8.14
CA GLN A 78 11.13 0.02 -8.67
C GLN A 78 11.93 0.71 -7.56
N GLU A 79 11.27 1.17 -6.50
CA GLU A 79 11.93 1.77 -5.33
C GLU A 79 12.80 0.74 -4.58
N LEU A 80 12.32 -0.50 -4.45
CA LEU A 80 13.07 -1.60 -3.84
C LEU A 80 14.32 -1.95 -4.67
N LEU A 81 14.19 -2.09 -5.99
CA LEU A 81 15.30 -2.39 -6.88
C LEU A 81 16.36 -1.29 -6.85
N TYR A 82 15.95 -0.02 -6.86
CA TYR A 82 16.87 1.11 -6.75
C TYR A 82 17.64 1.12 -5.43
N LYS A 83 16.94 0.85 -4.32
CA LYS A 83 17.51 0.85 -2.98
C LYS A 83 18.42 -0.36 -2.74
N ILE A 84 17.94 -1.55 -3.06
CA ILE A 84 18.60 -2.83 -2.73
C ILE A 84 19.71 -3.14 -3.74
N LYS A 85 19.54 -2.76 -5.02
CA LYS A 85 20.44 -3.10 -6.13
C LYS A 85 20.83 -4.59 -6.14
N PRO A 86 19.85 -5.50 -6.15
CA PRO A 86 20.15 -6.93 -6.11
C PRO A 86 20.90 -7.37 -7.36
N ASP A 87 21.85 -8.29 -7.22
CA ASP A 87 22.57 -8.89 -8.35
C ASP A 87 21.66 -9.79 -9.21
N VAL A 88 20.63 -10.39 -8.58
CA VAL A 88 19.70 -11.31 -9.23
C VAL A 88 18.28 -11.06 -8.73
N VAL A 89 17.33 -11.06 -9.67
CA VAL A 89 15.89 -11.08 -9.40
C VAL A 89 15.33 -12.39 -9.94
N VAL A 90 14.68 -13.17 -9.07
CA VAL A 90 14.04 -14.44 -9.44
C VAL A 90 12.53 -14.26 -9.41
N GLU A 91 11.86 -14.59 -10.51
CA GLU A 91 10.39 -14.61 -10.59
C GLU A 91 9.89 -16.03 -10.87
N CYS A 92 9.12 -16.58 -9.92
CA CYS A 92 8.54 -17.92 -10.05
C CYS A 92 7.14 -17.82 -10.66
N GLY A 93 7.06 -17.89 -11.99
CA GLY A 93 5.80 -17.85 -12.73
C GLY A 93 5.44 -16.44 -13.21
N THR A 94 5.89 -16.11 -14.43
CA THR A 94 5.77 -14.78 -15.05
C THR A 94 4.55 -14.63 -15.97
N ALA A 95 3.78 -15.71 -16.19
CA ALA A 95 2.73 -15.80 -17.21
C ALA A 95 3.20 -15.36 -18.61
N TYR A 96 3.00 -14.08 -18.97
CA TYR A 96 3.34 -13.52 -20.28
C TYR A 96 4.72 -12.82 -20.32
N GLY A 97 5.40 -12.71 -19.16
CA GLY A 97 6.70 -12.02 -19.08
C GLY A 97 6.61 -10.49 -19.08
N GLY A 98 5.41 -9.94 -18.81
CA GLY A 98 5.16 -8.51 -18.66
C GLY A 98 5.45 -8.01 -17.26
#